data_AF-S5XWD0-F1
#
_entry.id   AF-S5XWD0-F1
#
_cell.length_a   1.000
_cell.length_b   1.000
_cell.length_c   1.000
_cell.angle_alpha   90.00
_cell.angle_beta   90.00
_cell.angle_gamma   90.00
#
_symmetry.space_group_name_H-M   'P 1'
#
loop_
_entity.id
_entity.type
_entity.pdbx_description
1 polymer ?
#
loop_
_entity_poly.entity_id
_entity_poly.type
_entity_poly.pdbx_seq_one_letter_code
_entity_poly.pdbx_strand_id
1 'polypeptide(L)'
;MANAKAGEVALWVDGKRHVAKLTLGALAELEEALGATSLIALVERFETGAFASRDVLAVLAAGLRGGGGAGEELALHHAEIRGGPMGAARVAAELLARAFRVPEQ
;
A
#
# COMPACT_ATOMS: atom_id res chain seq x y z
N MET A 1 -16.54 0.62 -5.03
CA MET A 1 -15.72 1.10 -6.17
C MET A 1 -14.62 1.96 -5.57
N ALA A 2 -13.35 1.82 -5.97
CA ALA A 2 -12.25 2.61 -5.37
C ALA A 2 -12.25 4.04 -5.93
N ASN A 3 -12.27 5.05 -5.06
CA ASN A 3 -12.26 6.46 -5.42
C ASN A 3 -10.84 7.02 -5.53
N ALA A 4 -10.38 7.26 -6.76
CA ALA A 4 -9.05 7.80 -7.01
C ALA A 4 -8.80 9.19 -6.41
N LYS A 5 -9.82 10.05 -6.34
CA LYS A 5 -9.71 11.38 -5.72
C LYS A 5 -9.55 11.30 -4.20
N ALA A 6 -10.00 10.20 -3.59
CA ALA A 6 -9.84 9.95 -2.16
C ALA A 6 -8.56 9.17 -1.81
N GLY A 7 -7.71 8.89 -2.80
CA GLY A 7 -6.48 8.12 -2.64
C GLY A 7 -6.66 6.60 -2.52
N GLU A 8 -7.86 6.08 -2.85
CA GLU A 8 -8.17 4.65 -2.72
C GLU A 8 -7.69 3.85 -3.93
N VAL A 9 -7.10 2.68 -3.72
CA VAL A 9 -6.67 1.73 -4.76
C VAL A 9 -7.43 0.42 -4.60
N ALA A 10 -7.75 -0.24 -5.72
CA ALA A 10 -8.33 -1.58 -5.68
C ALA A 10 -7.23 -2.63 -5.61
N LEU A 11 -7.28 -3.50 -4.59
CA LEU A 11 -6.41 -4.64 -4.43
C LEU A 11 -7.24 -5.92 -4.55
N TRP A 12 -6.74 -6.94 -5.26
CA TRP A 12 -7.40 -8.24 -5.35
C TRP A 12 -6.56 -9.28 -4.59
N VAL A 13 -7.15 -9.87 -3.56
CA VAL A 13 -6.54 -10.86 -2.67
C VAL A 13 -7.45 -12.07 -2.61
N ASP A 14 -6.94 -13.27 -2.89
CA ASP A 14 -7.69 -14.54 -2.87
C ASP A 14 -9.00 -14.46 -3.68
N GLY A 15 -8.94 -13.82 -4.86
CA GLY A 15 -10.09 -13.61 -5.74
C GLY A 15 -11.12 -12.60 -5.23
N LYS A 16 -10.94 -12.01 -4.03
CA LYS A 16 -11.80 -10.97 -3.47
C LYS A 16 -11.20 -9.59 -3.71
N ARG A 17 -12.07 -8.62 -4.01
CA ARG A 17 -11.69 -7.23 -4.21
C ARG A 17 -11.77 -6.46 -2.90
N HIS A 18 -10.68 -5.80 -2.55
CA HIS A 18 -10.55 -4.92 -1.40
C HIS A 18 -10.27 -3.48 -1.85
N VAL A 19 -10.59 -2.53 -0.98
CA VAL A 19 -10.17 -1.14 -1.12
C VAL A 19 -9.01 -0.92 -0.16
N ALA A 20 -7.92 -0.35 -0.67
CA ALA A 20 -6.75 0.02 0.11
C ALA A 20 -6.55 1.53 0.01
N LYS A 21 -6.10 2.16 1.09
CA LYS A 21 -5.79 3.59 1.16
C LYS A 21 -4.72 3.82 2.23
N LEU A 22 -3.70 4.60 1.90
CA LEU A 22 -2.73 5.05 2.89
C LEU A 22 -3.26 6.32 3.55
N THR A 23 -3.82 6.17 4.75
CA THR A 23 -4.16 7.30 5.63
C THR A 23 -2.89 7.78 6.34
N LEU A 24 -2.94 8.96 6.98
CA LEU A 24 -1.81 9.44 7.77
C LEU A 24 -1.42 8.46 8.89
N GLY A 25 -2.40 7.82 9.55
CA GLY A 25 -2.12 6.77 10.54
C GLY A 25 -1.45 5.54 9.93
N ALA A 26 -1.93 5.08 8.78
CA ALA A 26 -1.30 3.95 8.07
C ALA A 26 0.12 4.27 7.59
N LEU A 27 0.40 5.53 7.22
CA LEU A 27 1.75 5.98 6.88
C LEU A 27 2.67 5.99 8.11
N ALA A 28 2.18 6.45 9.26
CA ALA A 28 2.96 6.43 10.51
C ALA A 28 3.34 5.01 10.93
N GLU A 29 2.39 4.07 10.87
CA GLU A 29 2.66 2.64 11.12
C GLU A 29 3.67 2.06 10.13
N LEU A 30 3.60 2.49 8.86
CA LEU A 30 4.51 2.03 7.81
C LEU A 30 5.94 2.55 8.01
N GLU A 31 6.11 3.80 8.44
CA GLU A 31 7.41 4.37 8.80
C GLU A 31 8.07 3.56 9.92
N GLU A 32 7.31 3.24 10.97
CA GLU A 32 7.77 2.40 12.08
C GLU A 32 8.13 0.99 11.61
N ALA A 33 7.25 0.34 10.84
CA ALA A 33 7.44 -1.03 10.36
C ALA A 33 8.65 -1.18 9.42
N LEU A 34 8.97 -0.13 8.64
CA LEU A 34 10.08 -0.13 7.68
C LEU A 34 11.35 0.53 8.22
N GLY A 35 11.32 1.08 9.44
CA GLY A 35 12.43 1.83 10.02
C GLY A 35 12.81 3.06 9.21
N ALA A 36 11.83 3.68 8.53
CA ALA A 36 12.05 4.87 7.73
C ALA A 36 12.03 6.11 8.63
N THR A 37 12.97 7.02 8.39
CA THR A 37 13.10 8.26 9.18
C THR A 37 12.16 9.38 8.71
N SER A 38 11.51 9.19 7.56
CA SER A 38 10.51 10.11 7.00
C SER A 38 9.72 9.46 5.86
N LEU A 39 8.55 10.03 5.58
CA LEU A 39 7.74 9.74 4.40
C LEU A 39 8.50 9.90 3.08
N ILE A 40 9.42 10.87 3.00
CA ILE A 40 10.26 11.07 1.81
C ILE A 40 11.19 9.87 1.61
N ALA A 41 11.84 9.39 2.68
CA ALA A 41 12.72 8.22 2.61
C ALA A 41 11.95 6.95 2.19
N LEU A 42 10.67 6.83 2.58
CA LEU A 42 9.80 5.77 2.08
C LEU A 42 9.56 5.87 0.57
N VAL A 43 9.26 7.06 0.05
CA VAL A 43 9.03 7.26 -1.39
C VAL A 43 10.29 6.95 -2.20
N GLU A 44 11.43 7.52 -1.81
CA GLU A 44 12.71 7.31 -2.50
C GLU A 44 13.08 5.83 -2.59
N ARG A 45 12.86 5.07 -1.52
CA ARG A 45 13.10 3.61 -1.48
C ARG A 45 12.29 2.86 -2.54
N PHE A 46 11.04 3.27 -2.76
CA PHE A 46 10.16 2.64 -3.75
C PHE A 46 10.46 3.11 -5.19
N GLU A 47 10.80 4.38 -5.39
CA GLU A 47 11.15 4.94 -6.69
C GLU A 47 12.48 4.39 -7.23
N THR A 48 13.46 4.18 -6.35
CA THR A 48 14.77 3.60 -6.71
C THR A 48 14.72 2.09 -6.94
N GLY A 49 13.57 1.45 -6.71
CA GLY A 49 13.44 -0.01 -6.77
C GLY A 49 14.16 -0.72 -5.62
N ALA A 50 14.62 0.01 -4.60
CA ALA A 50 15.34 -0.52 -3.45
C ALA A 50 14.39 -1.14 -2.39
N PHE A 51 13.33 -1.82 -2.83
CA PHE A 51 12.34 -2.45 -1.98
C PHE A 51 12.41 -3.98 -2.08
N ALA A 52 12.25 -4.64 -0.93
CA ALA A 52 12.12 -6.09 -0.84
C ALA A 52 10.63 -6.49 -0.87
N SER A 53 10.35 -7.78 -1.08
CA SER A 53 8.98 -8.31 -1.05
C SER A 53 8.25 -8.02 0.27
N ARG A 54 8.98 -7.98 1.40
CA ARG A 54 8.42 -7.58 2.70
C ARG A 54 7.94 -6.13 2.74
N ASP A 55 8.61 -5.24 2.02
CA ASP A 55 8.25 -3.81 1.99
C ASP A 55 6.95 -3.64 1.21
N VAL A 56 6.81 -4.38 0.10
CA VAL A 56 5.55 -4.43 -0.66
C VAL A 56 4.41 -4.95 0.23
N LEU A 57 4.63 -6.05 0.94
CA LEU A 57 3.63 -6.60 1.87
C LEU A 57 3.25 -5.59 2.97
N ALA A 58 4.23 -4.88 3.54
CA ALA A 58 3.98 -3.86 4.55
C ALA A 58 3.12 -2.71 4.01
N VAL A 59 3.41 -2.20 2.80
CA VAL A 59 2.59 -1.16 2.15
C VAL A 59 1.17 -1.64 1.89
N LEU A 60 1.00 -2.87 1.39
CA LEU A 60 -0.33 -3.42 1.12
C LEU A 60 -1.13 -3.64 2.41
N ALA A 61 -0.48 -4.12 3.48
CA ALA A 61 -1.11 -4.29 4.79
C ALA A 61 -1.56 -2.94 5.37
N ALA A 62 -0.68 -1.93 5.34
CA ALA A 62 -1.00 -0.58 5.77
C ALA A 62 -2.15 0.02 4.94
N GLY A 63 -2.11 -0.16 3.62
CA GLY A 63 -3.16 0.27 2.71
C GLY A 63 -4.51 -0.39 3.01
N LEU A 64 -4.54 -1.69 3.26
CA LEU A 64 -5.79 -2.40 3.59
C LEU A 64 -6.40 -1.92 4.91
N ARG A 65 -5.59 -1.69 5.94
CA ARG A 65 -6.05 -1.10 7.22
C ARG A 65 -6.64 0.29 7.01
N GLY A 66 -5.93 1.16 6.28
CA GLY A 66 -6.41 2.52 6.01
C GLY A 66 -7.60 2.59 5.04
N GLY A 67 -7.85 1.55 4.25
CA GLY A 67 -9.02 1.40 3.38
C GLY A 67 -10.28 0.89 4.09
N GLY A 68 -10.22 0.68 5.41
CA GLY A 68 -11.33 0.12 6.19
C GLY A 68 -11.52 -1.39 6.01
N GLY A 69 -10.57 -2.07 5.35
CA GLY A 69 -10.53 -3.53 5.31
C GLY A 69 -9.96 -4.09 6.61
N ALA A 70 -10.31 -5.34 6.93
CA ALA A 70 -9.73 -6.08 8.06
C ALA A 70 -8.26 -6.43 7.78
N GLY A 71 -7.38 -5.43 7.76
CA GLY A 71 -5.98 -5.59 7.36
C GLY A 71 -5.15 -6.51 8.24
N GLU A 72 -5.63 -6.89 9.44
CA GLU A 72 -5.08 -7.99 10.25
C GLU A 72 -5.63 -9.38 9.88
N GLU A 73 -6.84 -9.46 9.34
CA GLU A 73 -7.52 -10.74 9.04
C GLU A 73 -7.10 -11.31 7.67
N LEU A 74 -6.57 -10.45 6.80
CA LEU A 74 -5.92 -10.86 5.55
C LEU A 74 -4.48 -11.27 5.84
N ALA A 75 -4.27 -12.58 6.02
CA ALA A 75 -2.94 -13.19 6.12
C ALA A 75 -2.18 -13.09 4.79
N LEU A 76 -1.73 -11.88 4.41
CA LEU A 76 -1.10 -11.58 3.13
C LEU A 76 0.12 -12.47 2.81
N HIS A 77 0.79 -12.99 3.83
CA HIS A 77 1.90 -13.94 3.67
C HIS A 77 1.50 -15.25 2.98
N HIS A 78 0.22 -15.62 3.05
CA HIS A 78 -0.32 -16.84 2.45
C HIS A 78 -1.32 -16.54 1.33
N ALA A 79 -1.58 -15.26 1.04
CA ALA A 79 -2.64 -14.85 0.15
C ALA A 79 -2.16 -14.72 -1.30
N GLU A 80 -3.04 -15.02 -2.25
CA GLU A 80 -2.79 -14.83 -3.66
C GLU A 80 -3.18 -13.41 -4.09
N ILE A 81 -2.19 -12.62 -4.48
CA ILE A 81 -2.41 -11.30 -5.06
C ILE A 81 -2.54 -11.43 -6.58
N ARG A 82 -3.60 -10.84 -7.14
CA ARG A 82 -3.82 -10.85 -8.59
C ARG A 82 -2.64 -10.24 -9.33
N GLY A 83 -2.10 -10.96 -10.30
CA GLY A 83 -0.91 -10.55 -11.06
C GLY A 83 0.41 -10.86 -10.34
N GLY A 84 0.37 -11.64 -9.26
CA GLY A 84 1.55 -12.10 -8.53
C GLY A 84 2.39 -10.97 -7.95
N PRO A 85 3.70 -11.20 -7.74
CA PRO A 85 4.60 -10.22 -7.13
C PRO A 85 4.64 -8.87 -7.87
N MET A 86 4.58 -8.88 -9.20
CA MET A 86 4.57 -7.65 -10.01
C MET A 86 3.26 -6.87 -9.86
N GLY A 87 2.12 -7.58 -9.78
CA GLY A 87 0.83 -6.97 -9.47
C GLY A 87 0.82 -6.32 -8.09
N ALA A 88 1.35 -7.02 -7.09
CA ALA A 88 1.50 -6.51 -5.73
C ALA A 88 2.37 -5.24 -5.68
N ALA A 89 3.54 -5.25 -6.32
CA ALA A 89 4.43 -4.10 -6.39
C ALA A 89 3.77 -2.90 -7.08
N ARG A 90 3.02 -3.14 -8.18
CA ARG A 90 2.28 -2.08 -8.87
C ARG A 90 1.23 -1.43 -7.99
N VAL A 91 0.46 -2.22 -7.24
CA VAL A 91 -0.57 -1.70 -6.32
C VAL A 91 0.08 -0.92 -5.17
N ALA A 92 1.20 -1.40 -4.62
CA ALA A 92 1.95 -0.69 -3.58
C ALA A 92 2.48 0.66 -4.07
N ALA A 93 3.11 0.70 -5.26
CA ALA A 93 3.56 1.93 -5.87
C ALA A 93 2.40 2.91 -6.13
N GLU A 94 1.25 2.40 -6.59
CA GLU A 94 0.07 3.22 -6.82
C GLU A 94 -0.52 3.79 -5.53
N LEU A 95 -0.49 3.04 -4.42
CA LEU A 95 -0.90 3.53 -3.09
C LEU A 95 -0.01 4.70 -2.65
N LEU A 96 1.31 4.55 -2.74
CA LEU A 96 2.26 5.61 -2.40
C LEU A 96 2.05 6.84 -3.29
N ALA A 97 1.99 6.66 -4.60
CA ALA A 97 1.76 7.75 -5.55
C ALA A 97 0.45 8.51 -5.29
N ARG A 98 -0.60 7.82 -4.81
CA ARG A 98 -1.87 8.46 -4.44
C ARG A 98 -1.84 9.15 -3.08
N ALA A 99 -1.07 8.63 -2.13
CA ALA A 99 -0.91 9.24 -0.80
C ALA A 99 -0.20 10.59 -0.86
N PHE A 100 0.77 10.72 -1.77
CA PHE A 100 1.59 11.94 -1.94
C PHE A 100 1.13 12.82 -3.10
N ARG A 101 0.02 12.50 -3.77
CA ARG A 101 -0.54 13.38 -4.79
C ARG A 101 -1.08 14.63 -4.11
N VAL A 102 -0.43 15.76 -4.34
CA VAL A 102 -1.00 17.07 -4.03
C VAL A 102 -2.25 17.22 -4.89
N PRO A 103 -3.44 17.57 -4.33
CA PRO A 103 -4.59 17.86 -5.15
C PRO A 103 -4.21 18.97 -6.13
N GLU A 104 -4.33 18.71 -7.43
CA GLU A 104 -4.21 19.77 -8.44
C GLU A 104 -5.24 20.84 -8.07
N GLN A 105 -4.76 22.07 -7.81
CA GLN A 105 -5.60 23.22 -7.46
C GLN A 105 -6.50 23.60 -8.63
#